data_AF-A0A3M7KUE7-F1
#
_entry.id   AF-A0A3M7KUE7-F1
#
_cell.length_a   1.000
_cell.length_b   1.000
_cell.length_c   1.000
_cell.angle_alpha   90.00
_cell.angle_beta   90.00
_cell.angle_gamma   90.00
#
_symmetry.space_group_name_H-M   'P 1'
#
loop_
_entity.id
_entity.type
_entity.pdbx_description
1 polymer ?
#
loop_
_entity_poly.entity_id
_entity_poly.type
_entity_poly.pdbx_seq_one_letter_code
_entity_poly.pdbx_strand_id
1 'polypeptide(L)'
;AGRAGRREQPSMSILIGWESPLDQYFMAQPARLFGRPIEHATIDPAQPMVLEAHAVCAAAEAPPDLDLACFSTALRPVCENLKASGLLGRHPGSAADHSMLHYTGQFSNPAAKIRFRGWRAIDPERFAIVNEAAGGTVLEEIEESKAFFEVYDGAVYMYQGRTYLCVKLDLDARVAIVRPADVKYYTAVSDMTEVQVQGGMPSFPAPPAATPPPLDPGVDAKPEEAVHLLSTSATCAPATITMRFLGFKRVWRGSGVVFDRVELFLPDMRFSTDATYIRLPHIVRLSLRDAECDNPYDTRYKPERLLIYDKHPGGIGLCAAAAGLFGQILIRALQLVEACECTSDIGCPCCVQHVSCSQYNTVLSKPGGVLVLQTLIKWEEERAAQTRQLELAREEGA
;
A
#
# COMPACT_ATOMS: atom_id res chain seq x y z
N ALA A 1 -0.40 -26.47 -0.46
CA ALA A 1 -0.89 -27.86 -0.49
C ALA A 1 -1.48 -28.26 -1.86
N GLY A 2 -2.46 -27.53 -2.40
CA GLY A 2 -3.21 -27.95 -3.61
C GLY A 2 -2.43 -28.18 -4.93
N ARG A 3 -1.12 -27.89 -4.99
CA ARG A 3 -0.26 -28.23 -6.14
C ARG A 3 0.25 -29.69 -6.10
N ALA A 4 0.15 -30.35 -4.95
CA ALA A 4 0.53 -31.75 -4.77
C ALA A 4 -0.73 -32.58 -4.53
N GLY A 5 -1.12 -33.35 -5.55
CA GLY A 5 -2.32 -34.19 -5.52
C GLY A 5 -2.60 -34.75 -6.91
N ARG A 6 -2.82 -36.06 -7.01
CA ARG A 6 -3.31 -36.72 -8.23
C ARG A 6 -4.57 -37.48 -7.88
N ARG A 7 -5.48 -37.63 -8.84
CA ARG A 7 -6.76 -38.30 -8.63
C ARG A 7 -6.54 -39.67 -7.98
N GLU A 8 -7.24 -39.92 -6.88
CA GLU A 8 -7.26 -41.19 -6.14
C GLU A 8 -5.91 -41.67 -5.57
N GLN A 9 -4.84 -40.86 -5.63
CA GLN A 9 -3.56 -41.20 -5.02
C GLN A 9 -3.31 -40.43 -3.73
N PRO A 10 -2.72 -41.08 -2.70
CA PRO A 10 -2.28 -40.37 -1.51
C PRO A 10 -1.26 -39.31 -1.90
N SER A 11 -1.35 -38.15 -1.27
CA SER A 11 -0.44 -37.03 -1.49
C SER A 11 0.05 -36.49 -0.15
N MET A 12 1.25 -35.93 -0.16
CA MET A 12 1.87 -35.33 1.01
C MET A 12 2.30 -33.91 0.66
N SER A 13 1.98 -32.97 1.54
CA SER A 13 2.48 -31.59 1.50
C SER A 13 3.23 -31.35 2.79
N ILE A 14 4.49 -30.90 2.69
CA ILE A 14 5.33 -30.59 3.84
C ILE A 14 5.49 -29.07 3.88
N LEU A 15 5.10 -28.45 4.99
CA LEU A 15 5.39 -27.04 5.27
C LEU A 15 6.64 -26.98 6.15
N ILE A 16 7.69 -26.32 5.66
CA ILE A 16 8.95 -26.12 6.39
C ILE A 16 8.96 -24.66 6.87
N GLY A 17 8.86 -24.45 8.19
CA GLY A 17 8.95 -23.12 8.78
C GLY A 17 10.39 -22.65 8.92
N TRP A 18 10.65 -21.38 8.59
CA TRP A 18 11.95 -20.73 8.73
C TRP A 18 11.98 -19.82 9.97
N GLU A 19 13.08 -19.08 10.13
CA GLU A 19 13.32 -18.16 11.25
C GLU A 19 12.43 -16.90 11.27
N SER A 20 11.55 -16.71 10.29
CA SER A 20 10.69 -15.52 10.23
C SER A 20 9.70 -15.50 11.40
N PRO A 21 9.35 -14.30 11.96
CA PRO A 21 8.38 -14.20 13.05
C PRO A 21 7.02 -14.84 12.72
N LEU A 22 6.61 -14.77 11.45
CA LEU A 22 5.36 -15.35 10.97
C LEU A 22 5.40 -16.90 10.98
N ASP A 23 6.48 -17.48 10.48
CA ASP A 23 6.65 -18.93 10.46
C ASP A 23 6.73 -19.48 11.88
N GLN A 24 7.57 -18.87 12.73
CA GLN A 24 7.71 -19.29 14.12
C GLN A 24 6.38 -19.19 14.89
N TYR A 25 5.59 -18.15 14.62
CA TYR A 25 4.26 -17.99 15.19
C TYR A 25 3.31 -19.14 14.83
N PHE A 26 3.23 -19.52 13.55
CA PHE A 26 2.36 -20.63 13.12
C PHE A 26 2.93 -22.01 13.48
N MET A 27 4.25 -22.19 13.50
CA MET A 27 4.88 -23.45 13.92
C MET A 27 4.72 -23.70 15.42
N ALA A 28 4.73 -22.65 16.25
CA ALA A 28 4.45 -22.76 17.68
C ALA A 28 2.97 -23.09 17.96
N GLN A 29 2.04 -22.62 17.12
CA GLN A 29 0.61 -22.89 17.28
C GLN A 29 -0.07 -23.25 15.94
N PRO A 30 0.15 -24.48 15.42
CA PRO A 30 -0.34 -24.89 14.10
C PRO A 30 -1.87 -24.83 13.96
N ALA A 31 -2.60 -25.04 15.06
CA ALA A 31 -4.06 -24.93 15.08
C ALA A 31 -4.57 -23.56 14.61
N ARG A 32 -3.78 -22.48 14.78
CA ARG A 32 -4.14 -21.14 14.29
C ARG A 32 -4.02 -21.02 12.77
N LEU A 33 -3.14 -21.78 12.12
CA LEU A 33 -3.03 -21.77 10.66
C LEU A 33 -4.23 -22.49 10.03
N PHE A 34 -4.60 -23.66 10.58
CA PHE A 34 -5.67 -24.50 10.02
C PHE A 34 -7.08 -24.09 10.47
N GLY A 35 -7.21 -23.38 11.60
CA GLY A 35 -8.50 -22.94 12.13
C GLY A 35 -8.97 -21.58 11.63
N ARG A 36 -8.13 -20.85 10.88
CA ARG A 36 -8.49 -19.50 10.38
C ARG A 36 -9.34 -19.58 9.11
N PRO A 37 -10.29 -18.65 8.93
CA PRO A 37 -10.94 -18.48 7.65
C PRO A 37 -9.93 -18.03 6.60
N ILE A 38 -10.18 -18.41 5.35
CA ILE A 38 -9.41 -17.95 4.20
C ILE A 38 -9.63 -16.45 4.02
N GLU A 39 -8.60 -15.72 3.60
CA GLU A 39 -8.69 -14.29 3.35
C GLU A 39 -9.76 -13.96 2.30
N HIS A 40 -10.51 -12.90 2.55
CA HIS A 40 -11.50 -12.40 1.60
C HIS A 40 -10.82 -11.59 0.49
N ALA A 41 -11.20 -11.86 -0.76
CA ALA A 41 -10.84 -11.01 -1.88
C ALA A 41 -11.83 -9.84 -1.97
N THR A 42 -11.38 -8.65 -1.59
CA THR A 42 -12.17 -7.42 -1.70
C THR A 42 -11.84 -6.68 -2.98
N ILE A 43 -12.86 -6.26 -3.72
CA ILE A 43 -12.73 -5.43 -4.91
C ILE A 43 -13.63 -4.20 -4.75
N ASP A 44 -13.15 -3.05 -5.19
CA ASP A 44 -13.94 -1.82 -5.26
C ASP A 44 -14.15 -1.44 -6.74
N PRO A 45 -15.24 -1.89 -7.38
CA PRO A 45 -15.55 -1.53 -8.75
C PRO A 45 -16.01 -0.07 -8.89
N ALA A 46 -16.31 0.62 -7.79
CA ALA A 46 -16.80 1.99 -7.77
C ALA A 46 -15.67 3.03 -7.62
N GLN A 47 -14.41 2.60 -7.51
CA GLN A 47 -13.28 3.50 -7.35
C GLN A 47 -13.16 4.48 -8.53
N PRO A 48 -13.22 5.81 -8.32
CA PRO A 48 -13.32 6.78 -9.43
C PRO A 48 -12.18 6.71 -10.44
N MET A 49 -10.95 6.48 -10.00
CA MET A 49 -9.80 6.38 -10.90
C MET A 49 -9.88 5.16 -11.84
N VAL A 50 -10.41 4.03 -11.36
CA VAL A 50 -10.68 2.83 -12.17
C VAL A 50 -11.77 3.15 -13.18
N LEU A 51 -12.88 3.71 -12.69
CA LEU A 51 -14.05 3.99 -13.49
C LEU A 51 -13.75 5.01 -14.58
N GLU A 52 -12.99 6.06 -14.30
CA GLU A 52 -12.59 7.06 -15.29
C GLU A 52 -11.82 6.42 -16.44
N ALA A 53 -10.83 5.59 -16.12
CA ALA A 53 -10.04 4.88 -17.11
C ALA A 53 -10.91 3.94 -17.96
N HIS A 54 -11.74 3.13 -17.31
CA HIS A 54 -12.60 2.17 -18.02
C HIS A 54 -13.72 2.84 -18.81
N ALA A 55 -14.30 3.94 -18.33
CA ALA A 55 -15.35 4.70 -19.02
C ALA A 55 -14.83 5.31 -20.33
N VAL A 56 -13.59 5.81 -20.33
CA VAL A 56 -12.93 6.32 -21.55
C VAL A 56 -12.72 5.20 -22.57
N CYS A 57 -12.23 4.04 -22.14
CA CYS A 57 -12.09 2.87 -23.02
C CYS A 57 -13.45 2.40 -23.56
N ALA A 58 -14.44 2.26 -22.67
CA ALA A 58 -15.79 1.85 -23.03
C ALA A 58 -16.33 2.79 -24.11
N ALA A 59 -16.32 4.10 -23.89
CA ALA A 59 -16.80 5.08 -24.87
C ALA A 59 -16.05 5.13 -26.20
N ALA A 60 -14.82 4.59 -26.27
CA ALA A 60 -14.08 4.43 -27.52
C ALA A 60 -14.47 3.14 -28.26
N GLU A 61 -14.84 2.08 -27.54
CA GLU A 61 -15.30 0.81 -28.09
C GLU A 61 -16.79 0.87 -28.50
N ALA A 62 -17.65 1.31 -27.59
CA ALA A 62 -19.08 1.52 -27.78
C ALA A 62 -19.62 2.52 -26.73
N PRO A 63 -20.56 3.43 -27.09
CA PRO A 63 -21.08 4.40 -26.14
C PRO A 63 -21.64 3.71 -24.88
N PRO A 64 -21.15 4.02 -23.66
CA PRO A 64 -21.55 3.31 -22.46
C PRO A 64 -22.99 3.67 -22.11
N ASP A 65 -23.77 2.65 -21.72
CA ASP A 65 -25.06 2.87 -21.09
C ASP A 65 -24.83 3.32 -19.63
N LEU A 66 -25.24 4.54 -19.32
CA LEU A 66 -25.07 5.15 -18.00
C LEU A 66 -25.97 4.50 -16.93
N ASP A 67 -26.97 3.72 -17.34
CA ASP A 67 -27.93 3.06 -16.47
C ASP A 67 -27.58 1.58 -16.19
N LEU A 68 -26.36 1.15 -16.53
CA LEU A 68 -25.82 -0.16 -16.14
C LEU A 68 -25.86 -0.33 -14.61
N ALA A 69 -26.73 -1.21 -14.13
CA ALA A 69 -27.01 -1.43 -12.72
C ALA A 69 -25.76 -1.73 -11.87
N CYS A 70 -24.71 -2.30 -12.47
CA CYS A 70 -23.46 -2.64 -11.79
C CYS A 70 -22.59 -1.41 -11.42
N PHE A 71 -22.82 -0.24 -12.02
CA PHE A 71 -21.97 0.96 -11.83
C PHE A 71 -22.75 2.27 -11.65
N SER A 72 -24.09 2.23 -11.72
CA SER A 72 -24.94 3.38 -12.03
C SER A 72 -24.83 4.58 -11.08
N THR A 73 -24.50 4.37 -9.79
CA THR A 73 -24.33 5.49 -8.83
C THR A 73 -22.97 6.20 -8.94
N ALA A 74 -21.90 5.46 -9.19
CA ALA A 74 -20.54 6.01 -9.26
C ALA A 74 -20.12 6.43 -10.69
N LEU A 75 -20.73 5.83 -11.73
CA LEU A 75 -20.38 6.11 -13.12
C LEU A 75 -20.83 7.50 -13.58
N ARG A 76 -21.97 7.98 -13.10
CA ARG A 76 -22.52 9.29 -13.49
C ARG A 76 -21.59 10.47 -13.16
N PRO A 77 -21.12 10.66 -11.90
CA PRO A 77 -20.20 11.76 -11.59
C PRO A 77 -18.88 11.65 -12.35
N VAL A 78 -18.38 10.43 -12.55
CA VAL A 78 -17.19 10.16 -13.38
C VAL A 78 -17.39 10.62 -14.82
N CYS A 79 -18.52 10.27 -15.44
CA CYS A 79 -18.83 10.68 -16.81
C CYS A 79 -19.01 12.21 -16.93
N GLU A 80 -19.59 12.88 -15.94
CA GLU A 80 -19.68 14.35 -15.94
C GLU A 80 -18.29 15.00 -15.84
N ASN A 81 -17.40 14.49 -14.99
CA ASN A 81 -16.01 14.95 -14.91
C ASN A 81 -15.25 14.73 -16.22
N LEU A 82 -15.47 13.59 -16.89
CA LEU A 82 -14.85 13.29 -18.18
C LEU A 82 -15.40 14.16 -19.32
N LYS A 83 -16.68 14.56 -19.26
CA LYS A 83 -17.24 15.58 -20.17
C LYS A 83 -16.61 16.95 -19.93
N ALA A 84 -16.50 17.36 -18.67
CA ALA A 84 -15.90 18.65 -18.29
C ALA A 84 -14.43 18.74 -18.72
N SER A 85 -13.70 17.63 -18.70
CA SER A 85 -12.31 17.55 -19.20
C SER A 85 -12.19 17.34 -20.71
N GLY A 86 -13.31 17.24 -21.45
CA GLY A 86 -13.34 17.11 -22.90
C GLY A 86 -12.94 15.73 -23.44
N LEU A 87 -12.82 14.72 -22.58
CA LEU A 87 -12.49 13.34 -22.98
C LEU A 87 -13.72 12.56 -23.45
N LEU A 88 -14.90 12.94 -22.96
CA LEU A 88 -16.18 12.44 -23.45
C LEU A 88 -17.01 13.59 -24.03
N GLY A 89 -17.75 13.29 -25.08
CA GLY A 89 -18.64 14.24 -25.72
C GLY A 89 -19.84 13.57 -26.38
N ARG A 90 -20.78 14.40 -26.80
CA ARG A 90 -21.93 13.94 -27.60
C ARG A 90 -21.57 14.02 -29.08
N HIS A 91 -22.02 13.05 -29.86
CA HIS A 91 -21.85 13.11 -31.31
C HIS A 91 -22.68 14.28 -31.89
N PRO A 92 -22.15 15.11 -32.81
CA PRO A 92 -22.85 16.28 -33.35
C PRO A 92 -24.19 15.97 -34.04
N GLY A 93 -24.35 14.74 -34.53
CA GLY A 93 -25.58 14.26 -35.18
C GLY A 93 -26.55 13.50 -34.25
N SER A 94 -26.24 13.39 -32.96
CA SER A 94 -27.13 12.70 -32.01
C SER A 94 -28.20 13.66 -31.52
N ALA A 95 -29.47 13.23 -31.57
CA ALA A 95 -30.58 13.97 -30.96
C ALA A 95 -30.30 14.19 -29.46
N ALA A 96 -30.80 15.31 -28.92
CA ALA A 96 -30.51 15.78 -27.55
C ALA A 96 -30.86 14.79 -26.42
N ASP A 97 -31.65 13.76 -26.76
CA ASP A 97 -32.27 12.79 -25.86
C ASP A 97 -31.49 11.46 -25.69
N HIS A 98 -30.42 11.23 -26.47
CA HIS A 98 -29.60 10.02 -26.30
C HIS A 98 -28.53 10.24 -25.22
N SER A 99 -28.56 9.40 -24.18
CA SER A 99 -27.61 9.29 -23.07
C SER A 99 -26.20 8.82 -23.48
N MET A 100 -25.98 8.56 -24.78
CA MET A 100 -24.77 7.97 -25.32
C MET A 100 -23.60 8.95 -25.34
N LEU A 101 -22.52 8.58 -24.66
CA LEU A 101 -21.27 9.36 -24.62
C LEU A 101 -20.23 8.72 -25.52
N HIS A 102 -19.60 9.52 -26.36
CA HIS A 102 -18.52 9.09 -27.23
C HIS A 102 -17.18 9.61 -26.73
N TYR A 103 -16.13 8.84 -26.96
CA TYR A 103 -14.78 9.31 -26.73
C TYR A 103 -14.41 10.43 -27.72
N THR A 104 -13.97 11.56 -27.18
CA THR A 104 -13.56 12.76 -27.94
C THR A 104 -12.09 13.14 -27.71
N GLY A 105 -11.34 12.28 -27.02
CA GLY A 105 -9.93 12.56 -26.72
C GLY A 105 -9.02 12.40 -27.95
N GLN A 106 -7.77 12.84 -27.78
CA GLN A 106 -6.78 12.93 -28.87
C GLN A 106 -6.17 11.58 -29.26
N PHE A 107 -6.33 10.53 -28.44
CA PHE A 107 -5.63 9.26 -28.63
C PHE A 107 -6.50 8.25 -29.37
N SER A 108 -6.03 7.73 -30.50
CA SER A 108 -6.74 6.69 -31.25
C SER A 108 -6.95 5.39 -30.48
N ASN A 109 -6.11 5.10 -29.47
CA ASN A 109 -6.24 3.94 -28.59
C ASN A 109 -6.06 4.34 -27.11
N PRO A 110 -7.15 4.68 -26.39
CA PRO A 110 -7.07 5.05 -24.98
C PRO A 110 -6.59 3.91 -24.08
N ALA A 111 -6.88 2.65 -24.44
CA ALA A 111 -6.47 1.48 -23.65
C ALA A 111 -4.94 1.33 -23.57
N ALA A 112 -4.21 1.77 -24.59
CA ALA A 112 -2.74 1.79 -24.57
C ALA A 112 -2.20 2.91 -23.64
N LYS A 113 -2.90 4.05 -23.55
CA LYS A 113 -2.47 5.20 -22.74
C LYS A 113 -2.82 5.04 -21.27
N ILE A 114 -3.92 4.37 -20.94
CA ILE A 114 -4.29 4.07 -19.55
C ILE A 114 -3.25 3.16 -18.87
N ARG A 115 -2.52 2.33 -19.63
CA ARG A 115 -1.34 1.61 -19.10
C ARG A 115 -0.30 2.56 -18.50
N PHE A 116 -0.08 3.73 -19.10
CA PHE A 116 0.89 4.73 -18.63
C PHE A 116 0.41 5.49 -17.38
N ARG A 117 -0.87 5.43 -16.99
CA ARG A 117 -1.35 5.96 -15.70
C ARG A 117 -1.11 4.99 -14.53
N GLY A 118 -0.20 4.03 -14.68
CA GLY A 118 0.19 3.14 -13.61
C GLY A 118 -0.85 2.08 -13.23
N TRP A 119 -2.03 2.01 -13.86
CA TRP A 119 -3.10 1.16 -13.33
C TRP A 119 -2.85 -0.35 -13.48
N ARG A 120 -1.95 -0.75 -14.39
CA ARG A 120 -1.41 -2.11 -14.38
C ARG A 120 -0.15 -2.08 -13.53
N ALA A 121 -0.08 -2.94 -12.53
CA ALA A 121 1.13 -3.22 -11.74
C ALA A 121 2.22 -3.93 -12.57
N ILE A 122 2.46 -3.45 -13.78
CA ILE A 122 3.52 -3.87 -14.67
C ILE A 122 4.38 -2.65 -14.85
N ASP A 123 5.57 -2.70 -14.26
CA ASP A 123 6.61 -1.72 -14.47
C ASP A 123 6.89 -1.61 -15.98
N PRO A 124 6.71 -0.44 -16.61
CA PRO A 124 6.99 -0.30 -18.04
C PRO A 124 8.46 -0.53 -18.35
N GLU A 125 9.34 -0.34 -17.37
CA GLU A 125 10.78 -0.46 -17.51
C GLU A 125 11.26 -1.80 -16.95
N ARG A 126 12.16 -2.43 -17.71
CA ARG A 126 12.68 -3.77 -17.40
C ARG A 126 14.20 -3.82 -17.53
N PHE A 127 14.80 -4.66 -16.70
CA PHE A 127 16.22 -5.01 -16.74
C PHE A 127 16.38 -6.43 -17.26
N ALA A 128 17.24 -6.61 -18.25
CA ALA A 128 17.61 -7.92 -18.75
C ALA A 128 18.74 -8.51 -17.90
N ILE A 129 18.61 -9.76 -17.46
CA ILE A 129 19.64 -10.47 -16.71
C ILE A 129 20.41 -11.35 -17.69
N VAL A 130 21.67 -11.03 -17.91
CA VAL A 130 22.50 -11.64 -18.96
C VAL A 130 23.62 -12.47 -18.35
N ASN A 131 23.73 -13.73 -18.76
CA ASN A 131 24.82 -14.61 -18.33
C ASN A 131 26.06 -14.41 -19.21
N GLU A 132 27.13 -13.87 -18.61
CA GLU A 132 28.41 -13.66 -19.30
C GLU A 132 29.04 -14.97 -19.79
N ALA A 133 28.94 -16.06 -19.00
CA ALA A 133 29.60 -17.33 -19.30
C ALA A 133 28.97 -18.11 -20.48
N ALA A 134 27.76 -17.75 -20.90
CA ALA A 134 27.00 -18.43 -21.95
C ALA A 134 26.92 -17.63 -23.26
N GLY A 135 27.89 -16.74 -23.52
CA GLY A 135 27.90 -15.91 -24.72
C GLY A 135 26.86 -14.79 -24.71
N GLY A 136 26.45 -14.33 -23.52
CA GLY A 136 25.50 -13.23 -23.36
C GLY A 136 24.03 -13.64 -23.48
N THR A 137 23.67 -14.87 -23.09
CA THR A 137 22.26 -15.27 -23.09
C THR A 137 21.46 -14.53 -22.01
N VAL A 138 20.30 -14.03 -22.40
CA VAL A 138 19.31 -13.47 -21.47
C VAL A 138 18.66 -14.62 -20.71
N LEU A 139 18.75 -14.61 -19.38
CA LEU A 139 18.12 -15.58 -18.49
C LEU A 139 16.65 -15.22 -18.23
N GLU A 140 16.42 -13.95 -17.90
CA GLU A 140 15.12 -13.40 -17.52
C GLU A 140 15.12 -11.87 -17.72
N GLU A 141 13.93 -11.29 -17.83
CA GLU A 141 13.70 -9.85 -17.70
C GLU A 141 12.90 -9.59 -16.44
N ILE A 142 13.37 -8.67 -15.61
CA ILE A 142 12.70 -8.25 -14.37
C ILE A 142 12.31 -6.79 -14.42
N GLU A 143 11.35 -6.40 -13.59
CA GLU A 143 10.87 -5.02 -13.45
C GLU A 143 11.94 -4.13 -12.79
N GLU A 144 12.04 -2.86 -13.19
CA GLU A 144 12.97 -1.87 -12.61
C GLU A 144 12.84 -1.78 -11.08
N SER A 145 11.61 -1.71 -10.59
CA SER A 145 11.28 -1.69 -9.16
C SER A 145 11.79 -2.90 -8.36
N LYS A 146 12.13 -4.01 -9.03
CA LYS A 146 12.76 -5.20 -8.42
C LYS A 146 14.26 -5.27 -8.67
N ALA A 147 14.77 -4.63 -9.72
CA ALA A 147 16.16 -4.74 -10.12
C ALA A 147 17.12 -4.34 -9.01
N PHE A 148 16.83 -3.25 -8.30
CA PHE A 148 17.69 -2.76 -7.22
C PHE A 148 17.60 -3.61 -5.93
N PHE A 149 16.62 -4.51 -5.84
CA PHE A 149 16.48 -5.47 -4.75
C PHE A 149 17.08 -6.84 -5.05
N GLU A 150 17.23 -7.19 -6.32
CA GLU A 150 17.59 -8.56 -6.73
C GLU A 150 18.92 -8.66 -7.50
N VAL A 151 19.30 -7.66 -8.30
CA VAL A 151 20.41 -7.76 -9.27
C VAL A 151 21.33 -6.55 -9.31
N TYR A 152 21.73 -6.07 -8.15
CA TYR A 152 22.76 -5.02 -7.98
C TYR A 152 24.18 -5.58 -7.96
N ASP A 153 25.19 -4.72 -8.05
CA ASP A 153 26.61 -5.12 -8.02
C ASP A 153 26.94 -5.97 -6.77
N GLY A 154 27.35 -7.22 -7.01
CA GLY A 154 27.65 -8.18 -5.95
C GLY A 154 26.44 -8.93 -5.37
N ALA A 155 25.23 -8.75 -5.94
CA ALA A 155 24.04 -9.50 -5.55
C ALA A 155 24.15 -10.99 -5.89
N VAL A 156 23.60 -11.83 -5.02
CA VAL A 156 23.42 -13.26 -5.28
C VAL A 156 22.00 -13.47 -5.79
N TYR A 157 21.90 -13.69 -7.09
CA TYR A 157 20.65 -13.91 -7.80
C TYR A 157 20.41 -15.41 -8.01
N MET A 158 19.16 -15.87 -7.89
CA MET A 158 18.81 -17.29 -8.01
C MET A 158 17.81 -17.48 -9.14
N TYR A 159 18.21 -18.26 -10.15
CA TYR A 159 17.39 -18.53 -11.33
C TYR A 159 17.26 -20.04 -11.54
N GLN A 160 16.02 -20.54 -11.53
CA GLN A 160 15.70 -21.96 -11.67
C GLN A 160 16.52 -22.89 -10.75
N GLY A 161 16.74 -22.45 -9.50
CA GLY A 161 17.51 -23.20 -8.50
C GLY A 161 19.04 -23.14 -8.67
N ARG A 162 19.54 -22.43 -9.69
CA ARG A 162 20.97 -22.15 -9.88
C ARG A 162 21.31 -20.77 -9.35
N THR A 163 22.47 -20.68 -8.71
CA THR A 163 22.96 -19.44 -8.11
C THR A 163 23.88 -18.70 -9.09
N TYR A 164 23.66 -17.40 -9.20
CA TYR A 164 24.45 -16.49 -10.01
C TYR A 164 24.91 -15.31 -9.14
N LEU A 165 26.09 -14.79 -9.44
CA LEU A 165 26.59 -13.55 -8.85
C LEU A 165 26.47 -12.44 -9.89
N CYS A 166 25.80 -11.35 -9.53
CA CYS A 166 25.79 -10.14 -10.34
C CYS A 166 27.16 -9.46 -10.27
N VAL A 167 27.81 -9.35 -11.42
CA VAL A 167 29.13 -8.74 -11.58
C VAL A 167 28.99 -7.23 -11.77
N LYS A 168 27.98 -6.81 -12.54
CA LYS A 168 27.71 -5.41 -12.84
C LYS A 168 26.25 -5.21 -13.23
N LEU A 169 25.62 -4.19 -12.68
CA LEU A 169 24.34 -3.63 -13.09
C LEU A 169 24.60 -2.38 -13.94
N ASP A 170 24.34 -2.48 -15.24
CA ASP A 170 24.44 -1.36 -16.18
C ASP A 170 23.08 -0.67 -16.30
N LEU A 171 22.96 0.51 -15.68
CA LEU A 171 21.71 1.28 -15.63
C LEU A 171 21.35 1.89 -16.98
N ASP A 172 22.35 2.31 -17.75
CA ASP A 172 22.15 2.93 -19.06
C ASP A 172 21.69 1.89 -20.09
N ALA A 173 22.33 0.73 -20.10
CA ALA A 173 21.94 -0.38 -20.97
C ALA A 173 20.72 -1.18 -20.45
N ARG A 174 20.35 -0.99 -19.17
CA ARG A 174 19.34 -1.79 -18.45
C ARG A 174 19.65 -3.28 -18.45
N VAL A 175 20.92 -3.62 -18.18
CA VAL A 175 21.41 -5.00 -18.19
C VAL A 175 22.14 -5.32 -16.89
N ALA A 176 21.72 -6.38 -16.22
CA ALA A 176 22.47 -7.00 -15.12
C ALA A 176 23.33 -8.14 -15.67
N ILE A 177 24.64 -8.00 -15.60
CA ILE A 177 25.60 -9.03 -16.02
C ILE A 177 25.85 -9.97 -14.86
N VAL A 178 25.51 -11.24 -15.03
CA VAL A 178 25.65 -12.27 -14.02
C VAL A 178 26.55 -13.40 -14.49
N ARG A 179 27.15 -14.12 -13.54
CA ARG A 179 27.90 -15.35 -13.80
C ARG A 179 27.52 -16.45 -12.81
N PRO A 180 27.54 -17.74 -13.21
CA PRO A 180 27.31 -18.84 -12.28
C PRO A 180 28.27 -18.76 -11.08
N ALA A 181 27.73 -18.96 -9.88
CA ALA A 181 28.51 -18.90 -8.65
C ALA A 181 28.02 -19.97 -7.67
N ASP A 182 28.97 -20.70 -7.07
CA ASP A 182 28.69 -21.61 -5.97
C ASP A 182 29.02 -20.91 -4.64
N VAL A 183 28.02 -20.26 -4.05
CA VAL A 183 28.16 -19.51 -2.80
C VAL A 183 27.21 -20.06 -1.73
N LYS A 184 27.71 -20.15 -0.49
CA LYS A 184 26.94 -20.63 0.68
C LYS A 184 26.17 -19.52 1.39
N TYR A 185 26.08 -18.34 0.79
CA TYR A 185 25.38 -17.18 1.34
C TYR A 185 24.33 -16.65 0.37
N TYR A 186 23.48 -15.75 0.85
CA TYR A 186 22.59 -14.92 0.04
C TYR A 186 22.82 -13.45 0.40
N THR A 187 22.32 -12.55 -0.44
CA THR A 187 22.42 -11.11 -0.23
C THR A 187 21.05 -10.52 0.09
N ALA A 188 21.02 -9.56 1.02
CA ALA A 188 19.80 -8.83 1.38
C ALA A 188 20.09 -7.33 1.40
N VAL A 189 19.32 -6.57 0.65
CA VAL A 189 19.46 -5.11 0.54
C VAL A 189 19.14 -4.43 1.87
N SER A 190 19.83 -3.31 2.10
CA SER A 190 19.54 -2.37 3.16
C SER A 190 19.07 -1.07 2.53
N ASP A 191 17.78 -0.79 2.60
CA ASP A 191 17.14 0.39 2.03
C ASP A 191 16.53 1.28 3.11
N MET A 192 16.24 2.52 2.72
CA MET A 192 15.53 3.52 3.53
C MET A 192 14.49 4.21 2.66
N THR A 193 13.25 4.25 3.13
CA THR A 193 12.18 4.99 2.47
C THR A 193 11.92 6.30 3.19
N GLU A 194 12.09 7.42 2.48
CA GLU A 194 11.76 8.76 2.93
C GLU A 194 10.43 9.20 2.29
N VAL A 195 9.52 9.74 3.09
CA VAL A 195 8.21 10.23 2.64
C VAL A 195 8.14 11.74 2.87
N GLN A 196 8.14 12.50 1.79
CA GLN A 196 8.04 13.97 1.84
C GLN A 196 6.65 14.42 1.41
N VAL A 197 5.82 14.84 2.37
CA VAL A 197 4.47 15.35 2.09
C VAL A 197 4.51 16.85 1.79
N GLN A 198 4.00 17.25 0.63
CA GLN A 198 3.98 18.63 0.16
C GLN A 198 2.77 19.39 0.75
N GLY A 199 2.95 20.69 1.07
CA GLY A 199 1.83 21.60 1.34
C GLY A 199 1.18 21.56 2.74
N GLY A 200 1.88 21.08 3.77
CA GLY A 200 1.31 21.00 5.12
C GLY A 200 1.21 22.34 5.88
N MET A 201 0.27 23.22 5.53
CA MET A 201 -0.20 24.32 6.40
C MET A 201 -1.60 24.00 6.95
N PRO A 202 -1.88 24.25 8.25
CA PRO A 202 -3.18 23.93 8.86
C PRO A 202 -4.17 25.07 8.65
N SER A 203 -5.44 24.78 8.32
CA SER A 203 -6.57 25.60 8.76
C SER A 203 -7.93 25.01 8.33
N PHE A 204 -8.67 24.52 9.33
CA PHE A 204 -10.10 24.20 9.34
C PHE A 204 -10.60 23.03 8.48
N PRO A 205 -11.54 22.23 8.99
CA PRO A 205 -12.10 21.12 8.25
C PRO A 205 -12.81 21.64 7.00
N ALA A 206 -12.61 20.94 5.88
CA ALA A 206 -13.66 20.93 4.86
C ALA A 206 -14.92 20.39 5.56
N PRO A 207 -16.11 20.98 5.31
CA PRO A 207 -17.35 20.43 5.83
C PRO A 207 -17.41 18.94 5.45
N PRO A 208 -17.95 18.07 6.32
CA PRO A 208 -18.12 16.67 5.97
C PRO A 208 -18.74 16.62 4.57
N ALA A 209 -18.08 15.97 3.63
CA ALA A 209 -18.63 15.78 2.30
C ALA A 209 -20.06 15.27 2.52
N ALA A 210 -21.05 15.98 1.97
CA ALA A 210 -22.47 15.82 2.27
C ALA A 210 -23.06 14.47 1.81
N THR A 211 -22.22 13.48 1.58
CA THR A 211 -22.58 12.11 1.28
C THR A 211 -21.34 11.26 1.56
N PRO A 212 -21.33 10.38 2.59
CA PRO A 212 -20.42 9.25 2.56
C PRO A 212 -20.68 8.47 1.26
N PRO A 213 -19.66 7.86 0.64
CA PRO A 213 -19.90 6.91 -0.44
C PRO A 213 -20.90 5.86 0.09
N PRO A 214 -21.93 5.48 -0.71
CA PRO A 214 -22.93 4.54 -0.26
C PRO A 214 -22.23 3.24 0.15
N LEU A 215 -22.38 2.87 1.43
CA LEU A 215 -22.07 1.52 1.90
C LEU A 215 -22.95 0.54 1.11
N ASP A 216 -22.36 -0.57 0.68
CA ASP A 216 -23.04 -1.66 -0.04
C ASP A 216 -24.45 -1.93 0.50
N PRO A 217 -25.50 -1.91 -0.32
CA PRO A 217 -26.83 -2.35 0.08
C PRO A 217 -26.87 -3.88 0.09
N GLY A 218 -26.28 -4.49 1.12
CA GLY A 218 -26.19 -5.94 1.25
C GLY A 218 -26.20 -6.49 2.67
N VAL A 219 -26.24 -5.64 3.69
CA VAL A 219 -26.39 -6.05 5.09
C VAL A 219 -27.54 -5.25 5.66
N ASP A 220 -28.59 -5.93 6.11
CA ASP A 220 -29.72 -5.36 6.86
C ASP A 220 -29.23 -4.79 8.21
N ALA A 221 -28.45 -3.71 8.16
CA ALA A 221 -28.05 -2.96 9.34
C ALA A 221 -29.22 -2.05 9.74
N LYS A 222 -29.71 -2.25 10.96
CA LYS A 222 -30.77 -1.41 11.54
C LYS A 222 -30.30 0.06 11.54
N PRO A 223 -31.21 1.05 11.43
CA PRO A 223 -30.86 2.47 11.35
C PRO A 223 -30.07 3.02 12.56
N GLU A 224 -30.01 2.26 13.66
CA GLU A 224 -29.30 2.61 14.89
C GLU A 224 -27.79 2.25 14.86
N GLU A 225 -27.33 1.50 13.84
CA GLU A 225 -25.90 1.17 13.61
C GLU A 225 -25.27 2.04 12.51
N ALA A 226 -25.83 3.22 12.25
CA ALA A 226 -25.12 4.27 11.53
C ALA A 226 -23.93 4.71 12.39
N VAL A 227 -22.79 4.02 12.22
CA VAL A 227 -21.50 4.33 12.82
C VAL A 227 -21.33 5.84 12.74
N HIS A 228 -21.37 6.52 13.89
CA HIS A 228 -21.06 7.94 13.97
C HIS A 228 -19.75 8.14 13.20
N LEU A 229 -19.83 8.77 12.02
CA LEU A 229 -18.67 9.08 11.20
C LEU A 229 -17.83 10.04 12.04
N LEU A 230 -16.83 9.49 12.71
CA LEU A 230 -15.93 10.23 13.56
C LEU A 230 -15.24 11.27 12.66
N SER A 231 -15.55 12.55 12.86
CA SER A 231 -14.89 13.60 12.09
C SER A 231 -13.39 13.53 12.35
N THR A 232 -12.58 13.60 11.30
CA THR A 232 -11.16 13.30 11.39
C THR A 232 -10.29 14.51 11.04
N SER A 233 -9.10 14.61 11.66
CA SER A 233 -8.10 15.63 11.37
C SER A 233 -7.22 15.25 10.18
N ALA A 234 -7.47 14.08 9.60
CA ALA A 234 -6.71 13.56 8.50
C ALA A 234 -6.78 14.49 7.30
N THR A 235 -5.63 14.72 6.71
CA THR A 235 -5.48 15.49 5.48
C THR A 235 -4.81 14.61 4.44
N CYS A 236 -5.32 14.65 3.21
CA CYS A 236 -4.65 14.07 2.05
C CYS A 236 -3.84 15.17 1.36
N ALA A 237 -2.59 14.88 1.00
CA ALA A 237 -1.76 15.79 0.22
C ALA A 237 -0.80 15.00 -0.68
N PRO A 238 -0.34 15.62 -1.79
CA PRO A 238 0.70 15.04 -2.61
C PRO A 238 1.97 14.75 -1.79
N ALA A 239 2.57 13.61 -2.04
CA ALA A 239 3.78 13.14 -1.40
C ALA A 239 4.80 12.65 -2.43
N THR A 240 6.07 12.86 -2.13
CA THR A 240 7.19 12.28 -2.87
C THR A 240 7.81 11.19 -2.03
N ILE A 241 7.81 9.97 -2.56
CA ILE A 241 8.46 8.81 -1.94
C ILE A 241 9.85 8.70 -2.54
N THR A 242 10.87 8.66 -1.69
CA THR A 242 12.27 8.47 -2.09
C THR A 242 12.81 7.24 -1.39
N MET A 243 13.10 6.19 -2.16
CA MET A 243 13.75 4.98 -1.67
C MET A 243 15.24 5.07 -1.96
N ARG A 244 16.06 4.98 -0.92
CA ARG A 244 17.52 5.03 -0.99
C ARG A 244 18.10 3.68 -0.63
N PHE A 245 19.10 3.26 -1.39
CA PHE A 245 19.81 1.99 -1.19
C PHE A 245 21.12 2.30 -0.47
N LEU A 246 21.23 1.88 0.79
CA LEU A 246 22.40 2.19 1.64
C LEU A 246 23.52 1.16 1.47
N GLY A 247 23.16 -0.07 1.09
CA GLY A 247 24.08 -1.20 1.09
C GLY A 247 23.36 -2.52 0.96
N PHE A 248 24.10 -3.59 1.17
CA PHE A 248 23.55 -4.93 1.35
C PHE A 248 24.35 -5.73 2.37
N LYS A 249 23.72 -6.77 2.89
CA LYS A 249 24.28 -7.71 3.86
C LYS A 249 24.52 -9.04 3.14
N ARG A 250 25.63 -9.70 3.44
CA ARG A 250 25.83 -11.12 3.08
C ARG A 250 25.50 -11.99 4.27
N VAL A 251 24.64 -12.97 4.04
CA VAL A 251 24.05 -13.80 5.10
C VAL A 251 24.28 -15.26 4.80
N TRP A 252 24.89 -15.99 5.73
CA TRP A 252 25.11 -17.42 5.57
C TRP A 252 23.78 -18.18 5.48
N ARG A 253 23.60 -19.00 4.44
CA ARG A 253 22.35 -19.76 4.22
C ARG A 253 22.03 -20.74 5.35
N GLY A 254 23.06 -21.30 5.98
CA GLY A 254 22.90 -22.30 7.04
C GLY A 254 22.60 -21.73 8.42
N SER A 255 23.09 -20.52 8.72
CA SER A 255 23.01 -19.95 10.07
C SER A 255 22.19 -18.66 10.18
N GLY A 256 21.84 -18.01 9.06
CA GLY A 256 21.17 -16.70 9.08
C GLY A 256 22.07 -15.55 9.57
N VAL A 257 23.35 -15.83 9.88
CA VAL A 257 24.26 -14.83 10.43
C VAL A 257 24.79 -13.91 9.33
N VAL A 258 24.62 -12.60 9.53
CA VAL A 258 25.26 -11.56 8.73
C VAL A 258 26.75 -11.56 9.02
N PHE A 259 27.58 -11.85 8.02
CA PHE A 259 29.05 -11.87 8.17
C PHE A 259 29.74 -10.70 7.47
N ASP A 260 29.04 -10.00 6.59
CA ASP A 260 29.59 -8.90 5.81
C ASP A 260 28.51 -7.86 5.50
N ARG A 261 28.91 -6.59 5.43
CA ARG A 261 28.08 -5.44 5.07
C ARG A 261 28.84 -4.61 4.06
N VAL A 262 28.24 -4.42 2.90
CA VAL A 262 28.87 -3.73 1.78
C VAL A 262 28.03 -2.51 1.42
N GLU A 263 28.68 -1.37 1.29
CA GLU A 263 28.04 -0.14 0.79
C GLU A 263 27.65 -0.31 -0.68
N LEU A 264 26.50 0.23 -1.05
CA LEU A 264 25.94 0.11 -2.38
C LEU A 264 25.56 1.50 -2.87
N PHE A 265 26.03 1.86 -4.05
CA PHE A 265 25.77 3.17 -4.67
C PHE A 265 24.82 2.98 -5.85
N LEU A 266 23.53 3.00 -5.59
CA LEU A 266 22.48 3.01 -6.60
C LEU A 266 21.76 4.36 -6.60
N PRO A 267 21.17 4.77 -7.74
CA PRO A 267 20.33 5.96 -7.76
C PRO A 267 19.11 5.79 -6.85
N ASP A 268 18.64 6.91 -6.29
CA ASP A 268 17.39 6.93 -5.54
C ASP A 268 16.21 6.61 -6.47
N MET A 269 15.34 5.68 -6.07
CA MET A 269 14.05 5.51 -6.73
C MET A 269 13.06 6.51 -6.17
N ARG A 270 12.46 7.32 -7.05
CA ARG A 270 11.54 8.39 -6.65
C ARG A 270 10.25 8.30 -7.42
N PHE A 271 9.13 8.40 -6.72
CA PHE A 271 7.82 8.55 -7.34
C PHE A 271 6.92 9.49 -6.53
N SER A 272 6.05 10.19 -7.24
CA SER A 272 5.00 11.01 -6.64
C SER A 272 3.76 10.15 -6.40
N THR A 273 3.08 10.38 -5.29
CA THR A 273 1.85 9.70 -4.88
C THR A 273 1.04 10.62 -3.97
N ASP A 274 -0.09 10.16 -3.46
CA ASP A 274 -0.82 10.83 -2.39
C ASP A 274 -0.54 10.17 -1.05
N ALA A 275 -0.53 10.99 0.01
CA ALA A 275 -0.44 10.52 1.37
C ALA A 275 -1.51 11.17 2.24
N THR A 276 -2.23 10.32 2.96
CA THR A 276 -3.17 10.74 3.99
C THR A 276 -2.51 10.62 5.35
N TYR A 277 -2.55 11.70 6.12
CA TYR A 277 -1.87 11.76 7.39
C TYR A 277 -2.65 12.56 8.43
N ILE A 278 -2.41 12.22 9.69
CA ILE A 278 -2.79 12.99 10.86
C ILE A 278 -1.52 13.46 11.57
N ARG A 279 -1.56 14.64 12.18
CA ARG A 279 -0.49 15.07 13.08
C ARG A 279 -0.73 14.45 14.44
N LEU A 280 0.29 13.81 15.00
CA LEU A 280 0.17 13.25 16.35
C LEU A 280 0.01 14.42 17.34
N PRO A 281 -1.05 14.44 18.15
CA PRO A 281 -1.23 15.45 19.19
C PRO A 281 -0.07 15.43 20.20
N HIS A 282 0.19 16.56 20.85
CA HIS A 282 1.26 16.63 21.86
C HIS A 282 1.06 15.60 22.97
N ILE A 283 -0.19 15.36 23.40
CA ILE A 283 -0.52 14.37 24.41
C ILE A 283 -0.14 12.95 23.99
N VAL A 284 -0.39 12.57 22.73
CA VAL A 284 0.02 11.26 22.18
C VAL A 284 1.55 11.17 22.11
N ARG A 285 2.23 12.26 21.74
CA ARG A 285 3.70 12.32 21.71
C ARG A 285 4.33 12.19 23.10
N LEU A 286 3.68 12.71 24.14
CA LEU A 286 4.10 12.50 25.53
C LEU A 286 3.94 11.04 25.94
N SER A 287 2.77 10.44 25.66
CA SER A 287 2.53 9.03 25.95
C SER A 287 3.52 8.09 25.24
N LEU A 288 3.95 8.43 24.03
CA LEU A 288 5.01 7.71 23.32
C LEU A 288 6.38 7.83 23.99
N ARG A 289 6.69 8.98 24.62
CA ARG A 289 7.95 9.18 25.35
C ARG A 289 7.96 8.45 26.68
N ASP A 290 6.85 8.50 27.41
CA ASP A 290 6.73 7.86 28.73
C ASP A 290 6.72 6.33 28.64
N ALA A 291 6.40 5.77 27.47
CA ALA A 291 6.46 4.33 27.18
C ALA A 291 7.85 3.83 26.75
N GLU A 292 8.81 4.72 26.51
CA GLU A 292 10.18 4.36 26.08
C GLU A 292 11.16 4.45 27.26
N CYS A 293 12.15 3.54 27.30
CA CYS A 293 13.30 3.76 28.18
C CYS A 293 14.19 4.86 27.57
N ASP A 294 14.65 5.80 28.40
CA ASP A 294 15.61 6.82 27.97
C ASP A 294 16.92 6.13 27.55
N ASN A 295 17.13 6.03 26.24
CA ASN A 295 18.39 5.58 25.64
C ASN A 295 19.09 6.80 25.03
N PRO A 296 20.20 7.29 25.63
CA PRO A 296 20.92 8.47 25.16
C PRO A 296 21.62 8.27 23.80
N TYR A 297 21.67 7.05 23.28
CA TYR A 297 22.19 6.72 21.94
C TYR A 297 21.07 6.52 20.90
N ASP A 298 19.82 6.76 21.27
CA ASP A 298 18.69 6.58 20.36
C ASP A 298 18.64 7.69 19.32
N THR A 299 18.96 7.33 18.08
CA THR A 299 18.94 8.21 16.90
C THR A 299 17.68 8.01 16.05
N ARG A 300 16.72 7.20 16.52
CA ARG A 300 15.50 6.89 15.76
C ARG A 300 14.66 8.14 15.57
N TYR A 301 14.18 8.32 14.33
CA TYR A 301 13.23 9.36 14.01
C TYR A 301 11.92 9.12 14.78
N LYS A 302 11.54 10.07 15.64
CA LYS A 302 10.25 10.03 16.32
C LYS A 302 9.19 10.60 15.39
N PRO A 303 8.19 9.81 14.98
CA PRO A 303 7.20 10.27 14.03
C PRO A 303 6.37 11.41 14.64
N GLU A 304 6.21 12.49 13.88
CA GLU A 304 5.27 13.57 14.23
C GLU A 304 3.88 13.36 13.63
N ARG A 305 3.76 12.35 12.75
CA ARG A 305 2.56 12.06 11.95
C ARG A 305 2.37 10.56 11.83
N LEU A 306 1.11 10.14 11.85
CA LEU A 306 0.73 8.83 11.34
C LEU A 306 0.28 9.05 9.89
N LEU A 307 0.85 8.32 8.95
CA LEU A 307 0.57 8.48 7.53
C LEU A 307 0.34 7.13 6.84
N ILE A 308 -0.47 7.17 5.80
CA ILE A 308 -0.72 6.09 4.84
C ILE A 308 -0.47 6.71 3.47
N TYR A 309 0.24 6.00 2.60
CA TYR A 309 0.50 6.45 1.23
C TYR A 309 0.27 5.31 0.24
N ASP A 310 -0.10 5.66 -0.99
CA ASP A 310 -0.25 4.67 -2.06
C ASP A 310 1.15 4.29 -2.56
N LYS A 311 1.53 3.01 -2.48
CA LYS A 311 2.82 2.49 -2.99
C LYS A 311 2.91 2.50 -4.53
N HIS A 312 1.95 3.11 -5.20
CA HIS A 312 1.88 3.18 -6.65
C HIS A 312 2.30 4.57 -7.13
N PRO A 313 3.21 4.70 -8.12
CA PRO A 313 3.45 5.97 -8.81
C PRO A 313 2.14 6.58 -9.34
N GLY A 314 1.91 7.85 -9.02
CA GLY A 314 0.69 8.60 -9.36
C GLY A 314 -0.48 8.43 -8.38
N GLY A 315 -0.37 7.54 -7.40
CA GLY A 315 -1.48 7.20 -6.50
C GLY A 315 -2.57 6.37 -7.19
N ILE A 316 -3.36 5.65 -6.39
CA ILE A 316 -4.52 4.88 -6.84
C ILE A 316 -5.82 5.32 -6.17
N GLY A 317 -5.76 6.44 -5.43
CA GLY A 317 -6.90 7.06 -4.78
C GLY A 317 -7.31 6.40 -3.46
N LEU A 318 -6.54 5.44 -2.95
CA LEU A 318 -6.85 4.83 -1.65
C LEU A 318 -6.57 5.82 -0.53
N CYS A 319 -5.51 6.63 -0.63
CA CYS A 319 -5.25 7.68 0.35
C CYS A 319 -6.36 8.72 0.39
N ALA A 320 -6.83 9.21 -0.76
CA ALA A 320 -7.93 10.16 -0.83
C ALA A 320 -9.20 9.61 -0.16
N ALA A 321 -9.55 8.34 -0.43
CA ALA A 321 -10.67 7.66 0.23
C ALA A 321 -10.44 7.49 1.74
N ALA A 322 -9.23 7.12 2.14
CA ALA A 322 -8.85 6.94 3.54
C ALA A 322 -8.92 8.24 4.34
N ALA A 323 -8.77 9.41 3.72
CA ALA A 323 -8.82 10.70 4.41
C ALA A 323 -10.17 10.95 5.10
N GLY A 324 -11.29 10.63 4.45
CA GLY A 324 -12.63 10.75 5.05
C GLY A 324 -12.94 9.66 6.08
N LEU A 325 -12.26 8.52 5.99
CA LEU A 325 -12.51 7.33 6.82
C LEU A 325 -11.47 7.14 7.92
N PHE A 326 -10.50 8.05 8.05
CA PHE A 326 -9.32 7.82 8.89
C PHE A 326 -9.69 7.57 10.36
N GLY A 327 -10.68 8.29 10.90
CA GLY A 327 -11.20 8.03 12.25
C GLY A 327 -11.75 6.61 12.43
N GLN A 328 -12.46 6.08 11.42
CA GLN A 328 -12.94 4.70 11.43
C GLN A 328 -11.79 3.70 11.29
N ILE A 329 -10.78 4.02 10.48
CA ILE A 329 -9.58 3.18 10.35
C ILE A 329 -8.89 3.05 11.71
N LEU A 330 -8.79 4.13 12.50
CA LEU A 330 -8.25 4.09 13.86
C LEU A 330 -9.07 3.19 14.79
N ILE A 331 -10.40 3.30 14.76
CA ILE A 331 -11.29 2.44 15.55
C ILE A 331 -11.13 0.98 15.15
N ARG A 332 -11.12 0.67 13.85
CA ARG A 332 -10.95 -0.69 13.35
C ARG A 332 -9.57 -1.25 13.70
N ALA A 333 -8.53 -0.43 13.65
CA ALA A 333 -7.19 -0.80 14.11
C ALA A 333 -7.19 -1.15 15.61
N LEU A 334 -7.85 -0.33 16.45
CA LEU A 334 -7.98 -0.61 17.88
C LEU A 334 -8.72 -1.93 18.13
N GLN A 335 -9.88 -2.11 17.49
CA GLN A 335 -10.67 -3.34 17.60
C GLN A 335 -9.88 -4.58 17.18
N LEU A 336 -9.09 -4.49 16.10
CA LEU A 336 -8.25 -5.58 15.63
C LEU A 336 -7.16 -5.95 16.65
N VAL A 337 -6.52 -4.95 17.26
CA VAL A 337 -5.47 -5.18 18.26
C VAL A 337 -6.06 -5.73 19.56
N GLU A 338 -7.19 -5.21 20.02
CA GLU A 338 -7.87 -5.64 21.25
C GLU A 338 -8.49 -7.04 21.11
N ALA A 339 -9.10 -7.36 19.97
CA ALA A 339 -9.70 -8.67 19.71
C ALA A 339 -8.66 -9.80 19.57
N CYS A 340 -7.38 -9.46 19.42
CA CYS A 340 -6.33 -10.46 19.27
C CYS A 340 -6.03 -11.16 20.61
N GLU A 341 -6.22 -12.47 20.68
CA GLU A 341 -5.95 -13.32 21.86
C GLU A 341 -4.46 -13.67 22.06
N CYS A 342 -3.53 -12.89 21.51
CA CYS A 342 -2.11 -13.11 21.77
C CYS A 342 -1.75 -12.72 23.22
N THR A 343 -1.01 -13.58 23.90
CA THR A 343 -0.56 -13.39 25.30
C THR A 343 0.74 -12.59 25.41
N SER A 344 1.44 -12.39 24.30
CA SER A 344 2.70 -11.63 24.28
C SER A 344 2.44 -10.13 24.30
N ASP A 345 3.16 -9.41 25.17
CA ASP A 345 3.15 -7.93 25.20
C ASP A 345 3.77 -7.32 23.95
N ILE A 346 4.63 -8.04 23.23
CA ILE A 346 5.17 -7.63 21.92
C ILE A 346 4.10 -7.81 20.82
N GLY A 347 3.04 -8.55 21.13
CA GLY A 347 1.96 -8.94 20.22
C GLY A 347 2.36 -10.04 19.24
N CYS A 348 1.60 -10.19 18.16
CA CYS A 348 1.79 -11.25 17.16
C CYS A 348 1.57 -10.72 15.71
N PRO A 349 1.85 -11.54 14.68
CA PRO A 349 1.62 -11.15 13.28
C PRO A 349 0.17 -10.82 12.93
N CYS A 350 -0.79 -11.19 13.78
CA CYS A 350 -2.19 -10.85 13.58
C CYS A 350 -2.61 -9.49 14.13
N CYS A 351 -1.76 -8.79 14.90
CA CYS A 351 -2.14 -7.53 15.53
C CYS A 351 -1.13 -6.40 15.33
N VAL A 352 0.12 -6.57 15.76
CA VAL A 352 1.11 -5.47 15.76
C VAL A 352 2.43 -5.81 15.10
N GLN A 353 2.79 -7.09 14.98
CA GLN A 353 4.09 -7.45 14.41
C GLN A 353 4.12 -7.21 12.90
N HIS A 354 5.25 -6.69 12.42
CA HIS A 354 5.53 -6.57 11.01
C HIS A 354 6.30 -7.80 10.52
N VAL A 355 5.74 -8.50 9.53
CA VAL A 355 6.28 -9.78 9.03
C VAL A 355 7.68 -9.60 8.43
N SER A 356 7.93 -8.46 7.80
CA SER A 356 9.22 -8.15 7.16
C SER A 356 10.11 -7.26 8.04
N CYS A 357 9.93 -7.27 9.38
CA CYS A 357 10.76 -6.48 10.29
C CYS A 357 12.18 -7.06 10.37
N SER A 358 13.17 -6.32 9.88
CA SER A 358 14.59 -6.72 9.96
C SER A 358 15.19 -6.67 11.37
N GLN A 359 14.45 -6.15 12.35
CA GLN A 359 14.85 -6.03 13.76
C GLN A 359 14.08 -7.00 14.67
N TYR A 360 13.47 -8.05 14.10
CA TYR A 360 12.77 -9.10 14.84
C TYR A 360 11.65 -8.60 15.77
N ASN A 361 11.05 -7.44 15.44
CA ASN A 361 9.96 -6.83 16.21
C ASN A 361 10.30 -6.58 17.70
N THR A 362 11.57 -6.45 18.06
CA THR A 362 12.04 -6.40 19.47
C THR A 362 11.57 -5.19 20.27
N VAL A 363 11.18 -4.12 19.60
CA VAL A 363 10.77 -2.84 20.21
C VAL A 363 9.26 -2.59 20.12
N LEU A 364 8.46 -3.61 19.82
CA LEU A 364 7.00 -3.47 19.74
C LEU A 364 6.32 -3.68 21.10
N SER A 365 5.20 -2.99 21.31
CA SER A 365 4.35 -3.12 22.48
C SER A 365 2.87 -3.07 22.08
N LYS A 366 2.14 -4.16 22.30
CA LYS A 366 0.69 -4.23 22.13
C LYS A 366 -0.03 -3.29 23.11
N PRO A 367 0.26 -3.30 24.43
CA PRO A 367 -0.34 -2.33 25.35
C PRO A 367 -0.05 -0.88 24.95
N GLY A 368 1.18 -0.60 24.51
CA GLY A 368 1.57 0.72 24.01
C GLY A 368 0.78 1.13 22.76
N GLY A 369 0.63 0.22 21.80
CA GLY A 369 -0.18 0.44 20.60
C GLY A 369 -1.66 0.74 20.92
N VAL A 370 -2.25 -0.02 21.85
CA VAL A 370 -3.63 0.22 22.34
C VAL A 370 -3.76 1.61 22.97
N LEU A 371 -2.83 1.98 23.86
CA LEU A 371 -2.83 3.30 24.51
C LEU A 371 -2.75 4.44 23.49
N VAL A 372 -1.87 4.30 22.49
CA VAL A 372 -1.70 5.32 21.43
C VAL A 372 -2.98 5.46 20.61
N LEU A 373 -3.60 4.35 20.21
CA LEU A 373 -4.85 4.36 19.44
C LEU A 373 -6.01 4.96 20.24
N GLN A 374 -6.20 4.54 21.49
CA GLN A 374 -7.25 5.07 22.37
C GLN A 374 -7.10 6.59 22.61
N THR A 375 -5.88 7.03 22.92
CA THR A 375 -5.58 8.46 23.15
C THR A 375 -5.85 9.29 21.90
N LEU A 376 -5.48 8.75 20.73
CA LEU A 376 -5.68 9.44 19.46
C LEU A 376 -7.14 9.51 19.04
N ILE A 377 -7.91 8.43 19.22
CA ILE A 377 -9.37 8.40 18.96
C ILE A 377 -10.06 9.43 19.85
N LYS A 378 -9.80 9.40 21.17
CA LYS A 378 -10.37 10.36 22.12
C LYS A 378 -10.08 11.80 21.73
N TRP A 379 -8.85 12.09 21.30
CA TRP A 379 -8.47 13.42 20.84
C TRP A 379 -9.26 13.87 19.60
N GLU A 380 -9.50 12.98 18.64
CA GLU A 380 -10.35 13.28 17.47
C GLU A 380 -11.80 13.57 17.88
N GLU A 381 -12.35 12.83 18.82
CA GLU A 381 -13.71 13.05 19.35
C GLU A 381 -13.85 14.41 20.04
N GLU A 382 -12.90 14.78 20.91
CA GLU A 382 -12.91 16.07 21.61
C GLU A 382 -12.79 17.24 20.62
N ARG A 383 -11.90 17.11 19.63
CA ARG A 383 -11.75 18.10 18.55
C ARG A 383 -13.01 18.23 17.70
N ALA A 384 -13.66 17.12 17.39
CA ALA A 384 -14.94 17.08 16.68
C ALA A 384 -16.03 17.84 17.43
N ALA A 385 -16.11 17.66 18.75
CA ALA A 385 -17.08 18.33 19.60
C ALA A 385 -16.85 19.84 19.67
N GLN A 386 -15.59 20.27 19.83
CA GLN A 386 -15.22 21.69 19.85
C GLN A 386 -15.54 22.39 18.53
N THR A 387 -15.26 21.75 17.40
CA THR A 387 -15.55 22.31 16.07
C THR A 387 -17.06 22.54 15.90
N ARG A 388 -17.88 21.55 16.26
CA ARG A 388 -19.35 21.65 16.21
C ARG A 388 -19.89 22.76 17.10
N GLN A 389 -19.35 22.93 18.31
CA GLN A 389 -19.75 24.02 19.21
C GLN A 389 -19.43 25.41 18.61
N LEU A 390 -18.29 25.55 17.94
CA LEU A 390 -17.90 26.80 17.27
C LEU A 390 -18.76 27.10 16.04
N GLU A 391 -19.18 26.08 15.30
CA GLU A 391 -20.09 26.21 14.16
C GLU A 391 -21.48 26.68 14.62
N LEU A 392 -22.04 26.03 15.65
CA LEU A 392 -23.32 26.43 16.25
C LEU A 392 -23.29 27.87 16.79
N ALA A 393 -22.20 28.26 17.48
CA ALA A 393 -22.04 29.62 17.97
C ALA A 393 -21.92 30.68 16.86
N ARG A 394 -21.46 30.29 15.66
CA ARG A 394 -21.41 31.16 14.48
C ARG A 394 -22.78 31.32 13.82
N GLU A 395 -23.58 30.27 13.80
CA GLU A 395 -24.94 30.28 13.26
C GLU A 395 -25.91 31.05 14.17
N GLU A 396 -25.74 30.99 15.49
CA GLU A 396 -26.56 31.75 16.46
C GLU A 396 -26.20 33.25 16.51
N GLY A 397 -25.03 33.64 15.97
CA GLY A 397 -24.55 35.03 15.93
C GLY A 397 -24.75 35.74 14.59
N ALA A 398 -25.28 35.06 13.57
CA ALA A 398 -25.62 35.60 12.25
C ALA A 398 -27.13 35.78 12.10
#